data_AF-A0A369IFN6-F1
#
_entry.id   AF-A0A369IFN6-F1
#
_cell.length_a   1.000
_cell.length_b   1.000
_cell.length_c   1.000
_cell.angle_alpha   90.00
_cell.angle_beta   90.00
_cell.angle_gamma   90.00
#
_symmetry.space_group_name_H-M   'P 1'
#
loop_
_entity.id
_entity.type
_entity.pdbx_description
1 polymer ?
#
loop_
_entity_poly.entity_id
_entity_poly.type
_entity_poly.pdbx_seq_one_letter_code
_entity_poly.pdbx_strand_id
1 'polypeptide(L)' 'MKQFDSAAEKESYYAKRRQRGLIVGAIGGAILGLGFLVQYILYMQGHSFNTVMYTLTSIGIIMVLYAGVEIFGW' A
#
# COMPACT_ATOMS: atom_id res chain seq x y z
N MET A 1 -20.51 -7.28 8.64
CA MET A 1 -19.48 -7.57 9.67
C MET A 1 -19.43 -9.08 9.86
N LYS A 2 -18.24 -9.70 9.83
CA LYS A 2 -18.11 -11.15 10.01
C LYS A 2 -18.51 -11.52 11.45
N GLN A 3 -19.36 -12.53 11.60
CA GLN A 3 -19.73 -13.07 12.91
C GLN A 3 -18.61 -14.03 13.35
N PHE A 4 -18.17 -13.92 14.61
CA PHE A 4 -17.10 -14.74 15.18
C PHE A 4 -17.68 -15.57 16.32
N ASP A 5 -17.27 -16.82 16.44
CA ASP A 5 -17.79 -17.74 17.47
C ASP A 5 -17.10 -17.50 18.83
N SER A 6 -15.95 -16.82 18.84
CA SER A 6 -15.25 -16.44 20.08
C SER A 6 -14.42 -15.16 19.95
N ALA A 7 -14.07 -14.57 21.10
CA ALA A 7 -13.16 -13.43 21.16
C ALA A 7 -11.75 -13.75 20.62
N ALA A 8 -11.26 -14.98 20.83
CA ALA A 8 -9.96 -15.45 20.34
C ALA A 8 -9.94 -15.59 18.81
N GLU A 9 -11.04 -16.06 18.21
CA GLU A 9 -11.16 -16.14 16.75
C GLU A 9 -11.19 -14.74 16.11
N LYS A 10 -11.90 -13.81 16.75
CA LYS A 10 -11.92 -12.41 16.33
C LYS A 10 -10.52 -11.81 16.35
N GLU A 11 -9.78 -11.97 17.45
CA GLU A 11 -8.43 -11.44 17.60
C GLU A 11 -7.45 -12.00 16.58
N SER A 12 -7.42 -13.32 16.41
CA SER A 12 -6.55 -13.99 15.42
C SER A 12 -6.86 -13.56 13.98
N TYR A 13 -8.14 -13.35 13.63
CA TYR A 13 -8.53 -12.83 12.32
C TYR A 13 -8.01 -11.42 12.07
N TYR A 14 -8.19 -10.49 13.01
CA TYR A 14 -7.70 -9.11 12.85
C TYR A 14 -6.18 -9.02 12.93
N ALA A 15 -5.51 -9.87 13.71
CA ALA A 15 -4.04 -9.94 13.72
C ALA A 15 -3.48 -10.33 12.35
N LYS A 16 -4.10 -11.33 11.69
CA LYS A 16 -3.71 -11.75 10.34
C LYS A 16 -3.95 -10.67 9.29
N ARG A 17 -5.10 -9.95 9.37
CA ARG A 17 -5.38 -8.80 8.49
C ARG A 17 -4.37 -7.68 8.70
N ARG A 18 -4.07 -7.30 9.94
CA ARG A 18 -3.04 -6.29 10.25
C ARG A 18 -1.68 -6.66 9.68
N GLN A 19 -1.23 -7.90 9.84
CA GLN A 19 0.05 -8.35 9.28
C GLN A 19 0.07 -8.22 7.75
N ARG A 20 -0.99 -8.66 7.08
CA ARG A 20 -1.13 -8.50 5.62
C ARG A 20 -1.13 -7.02 5.21
N GLY A 21 -1.88 -6.19 5.93
CA GLY A 21 -1.94 -4.76 5.69
C GLY A 21 -0.57 -4.10 5.84
N LEU A 22 0.20 -4.43 6.88
CA LEU A 22 1.56 -3.92 7.07
C LEU A 22 2.49 -4.32 5.92
N ILE A 23 2.44 -5.58 5.46
CA ILE A 23 3.25 -6.06 4.34
C ILE A 23 2.88 -5.31 3.06
N VAL A 24 1.59 -5.24 2.72
CA VAL A 24 1.15 -4.58 1.49
C VAL A 24 1.40 -3.07 1.55
N GLY A 25 1.24 -2.45 2.72
CA GLY A 25 1.52 -1.03 2.94
C GLY A 25 3.00 -0.71 2.79
N ALA A 26 3.89 -1.58 3.30
CA ALA A 26 5.33 -1.44 3.11
C ALA A 26 5.72 -1.54 1.63
N ILE A 27 5.14 -2.47 0.89
CA ILE A 27 5.37 -2.60 -0.56
C ILE A 27 4.85 -1.36 -1.30
N GLY A 28 3.63 -0.90 -0.98
CA GLY A 28 3.06 0.32 -1.55
C GLY A 28 3.93 1.55 -1.29
N GLY A 29 4.40 1.71 -0.05
CA GLY A 29 5.34 2.78 0.32
C GLY A 29 6.67 2.70 -0.43
N ALA A 30 7.22 1.49 -0.60
CA ALA A 30 8.44 1.29 -1.39
C ALA A 30 8.23 1.65 -2.87
N ILE A 31 7.10 1.29 -3.47
CA ILE A 31 6.75 1.67 -4.85
C ILE A 31 6.63 3.19 -4.99
N LEU A 32 6.01 3.87 -4.03
CA LEU A 32 5.93 5.34 -4.03
C LEU A 32 7.32 5.98 -3.91
N GLY A 33 8.16 5.50 -3.00
CA GLY A 33 9.51 6.00 -2.81
C GLY A 33 10.41 5.78 -4.04
N LEU A 34 10.40 4.57 -4.60
CA LEU A 34 11.14 4.25 -5.82
C LEU A 34 10.60 5.00 -7.03
N GLY A 35 9.28 5.11 -7.16
CA GLY A 35 8.64 5.86 -8.25
C GLY A 35 8.99 7.35 -8.22
N PHE A 36 9.11 7.93 -7.03
CA PHE A 36 9.61 9.30 -6.86
C PHE A 36 11.07 9.43 -7.31
N LEU A 37 11.95 8.49 -6.94
CA LEU A 37 13.35 8.51 -7.37
C LEU A 37 13.48 8.42 -8.90
N VAL A 38 12.70 7.54 -9.54
CA VAL A 38 12.72 7.42 -11.01
C VAL A 38 12.21 8.71 -11.68
N GLN A 39 11.14 9.31 -11.16
CA GLN A 39 10.66 10.61 -11.66
C GLN A 39 11.73 11.69 -11.55
N TYR A 40 12.44 11.76 -10.40
CA TYR A 40 13.50 12.73 -10.20
C TYR A 40 14.64 12.56 -11.22
N ILE A 41 15.06 11.32 -11.49
CA ILE A 41 16.08 11.03 -12.51
C ILE A 41 15.61 11.48 -13.90
N LEU A 42 14.37 11.15 -14.28
CA LEU A 42 13.81 11.54 -15.58
C LEU A 42 13.68 13.06 -15.73
N TYR A 43 13.27 13.74 -14.65
CA TYR A 43 13.21 15.20 -14.59
C TYR A 43 14.59 15.83 -14.83
N MET A 44 15.63 15.33 -14.15
CA MET A 44 17.01 15.82 -14.31
C MET A 44 17.58 15.59 -15.71
N GLN A 45 17.07 14.58 -16.44
CA GLN A 45 17.47 14.28 -17.81
C GLN A 45 16.60 15.01 -18.86
N GLY A 46 15.62 15.82 -18.44
CA GLY A 46 14.70 16.52 -19.35
C GLY A 46 13.73 15.59 -20.09
N HIS A 47 13.54 14.36 -19.60
CA HIS A 47 12.60 13.40 -20.16
C HIS A 47 11.20 13.57 -19.56
N SER A 48 10.17 13.20 -20.34
CA SER A 48 8.81 13.13 -19.82
C SER A 48 8.70 12.02 -18.78
N PHE A 49 8.22 12.38 -17.58
CA PHE A 49 8.01 11.46 -16.47
C PHE A 49 6.53 11.23 -16.15
N ASN A 50 5.60 11.83 -16.92
CA ASN A 50 4.16 11.77 -16.67
C ASN A 50 3.63 10.34 -16.56
N THR A 51 4.03 9.46 -17.49
CA THR A 51 3.59 8.06 -17.49
C THR A 51 4.05 7.33 -16.23
N VAL A 52 5.32 7.47 -15.86
CA VAL A 52 5.89 6.85 -14.66
C VAL A 52 5.23 7.40 -13.40
N MET A 53 4.97 8.71 -13.38
CA MET A 53 4.28 9.37 -12.30
C MET A 53 2.88 8.82 -12.08
N TYR A 54 2.01 8.93 -13.09
CA TYR A 54 0.62 8.50 -12.92
C TYR A 54 0.50 7.01 -12.63
N THR A 55 1.33 6.16 -13.22
CA THR A 55 1.26 4.70 -13.01
C THR A 55 1.75 4.30 -11.62
N LEU A 56 2.99 4.63 -11.26
CA LEU A 56 3.58 4.19 -10.00
C LEU A 56 2.92 4.86 -8.80
N THR A 57 2.52 6.13 -8.92
CA THR A 57 1.79 6.82 -7.85
C THR A 57 0.41 6.19 -7.65
N SER A 58 -0.33 5.87 -8.71
CA SER A 58 -1.65 5.22 -8.57
C SER A 58 -1.53 3.84 -7.92
N ILE A 59 -0.61 3.00 -8.39
CA ILE A 59 -0.39 1.66 -7.83
C ILE A 59 0.01 1.78 -6.35
N GLY A 60 0.98 2.64 -6.03
CA GLY A 60 1.45 2.82 -4.67
C GLY A 60 0.36 3.30 -3.72
N ILE A 61 -0.44 4.30 -4.14
CA ILE A 61 -1.57 4.81 -3.33
C ILE A 61 -2.62 3.73 -3.11
N ILE A 62 -3.03 2.99 -4.14
CA ILE A 62 -4.03 1.91 -4.01
C ILE A 62 -3.56 0.87 -2.98
N MET A 63 -2.27 0.49 -3.01
CA MET A 63 -1.71 -0.47 -2.07
C MET A 63 -1.68 0.07 -0.63
N VAL A 64 -1.31 1.35 -0.45
CA VAL A 64 -1.31 1.99 0.88
C VAL A 64 -2.74 2.13 1.44
N LEU A 65 -3.72 2.48 0.60
CA LEU A 65 -5.12 2.55 1.01
C LEU A 65 -5.67 1.18 1.39
N TYR A 66 -5.39 0.17 0.57
CA TYR A 66 -5.76 -1.23 0.87
C TYR A 66 -5.12 -1.71 2.19
N ALA A 67 -3.85 -1.36 2.43
CA ALA A 67 -3.18 -1.62 3.70
C ALA A 67 -3.90 -0.96 4.89
N GLY A 68 -4.35 0.29 4.72
CA GLY A 68 -5.17 0.97 5.73
C GLY A 68 -6.45 0.20 6.05
N VAL A 69 -7.19 -0.25 5.04
CA VAL A 69 -8.40 -1.06 5.23
C VAL A 69 -8.10 -2.34 6.00
N GLU A 70 -7.01 -3.03 5.67
CA GLU A 70 -6.58 -4.26 6.36
C GLU A 70 -6.13 -4.01 7.82
N ILE A 71 -5.46 -2.89 8.11
CA ILE A 71 -4.95 -2.56 9.45
C ILE A 71 -6.08 -2.09 10.37
N PHE A 72 -6.93 -1.20 9.88
CA PHE A 72 -8.03 -0.61 10.65
C PHE A 72 -9.27 -1.52 10.71
N GLY A 73 -9.31 -2.58 9.90
CA GLY A 73 -10.36 -3.58 9.95
C GLY A 73 -11.71 -3.09 9.42
N TRP A 74 -11.70 -2.12 8.51
CA TRP A 74 -12.86 -1.74 7.70
C TRP A 74 -13.26 -2.84 6.72
#